data_AF-A0A952UZJ9-F1
#
_entry.id   AF-A0A952UZJ9-F1
#
_cell.length_a   1.000
_cell.length_b   1.000
_cell.length_c   1.000
_cell.angle_alpha   90.00
_cell.angle_beta   90.00
_cell.angle_gamma   90.00
#
_symmetry.space_group_name_H-M   'P 1'
#
loop_
_entity.id
_entity.type
_entity.pdbx_description
1 polymer ?
#
loop_
_entity_poly.entity_id
_entity_poly.type
_entity_poly.pdbx_seq_one_letter_code
_entity_poly.pdbx_strand_id
1 'polypeptide(L)'
;MIKRDYLEALIEQLTAAVERALGHVGSKRPDDARREIDAAYQQVGLSALVVDRLDAASVRMMAGDKVEALVHLLEADARVSSLLGDEARARRRAALCAALRRMVE
;
A
#
# COMPACT_ATOMS: atom_id res chain seq x y z
N MET A 1 19.96 -0.96 14.85
CA MET A 1 18.85 -0.79 15.81
C MET A 1 17.89 0.27 15.29
N ILE A 2 18.26 1.56 15.33
CA ILE A 2 17.38 2.69 14.91
C ILE A 2 16.64 2.50 13.57
N LYS A 3 17.30 2.02 12.51
CA LYS A 3 16.64 1.80 11.21
C LYS A 3 15.57 0.69 11.22
N ARG A 4 15.80 -0.36 12.00
CA ARG A 4 14.87 -1.50 12.10
C ARG A 4 13.64 -1.07 12.89
N ASP A 5 13.86 -0.41 14.02
CA ASP A 5 12.80 0.13 14.87
C ASP A 5 11.92 1.14 14.10
N TYR A 6 12.55 1.95 13.22
CA TYR A 6 11.82 2.87 12.33
C TYR A 6 10.95 2.15 11.29
N LEU A 7 11.47 1.10 10.64
CA LEU A 7 10.70 0.34 9.66
C LEU A 7 9.57 -0.45 10.33
N GLU A 8 9.81 -1.02 11.51
CA GLU A 8 8.79 -1.69 12.30
C GLU A 8 7.67 -0.71 12.70
N ALA A 9 8.03 0.48 13.23
CA ALA A 9 7.05 1.53 13.54
C ALA A 9 6.29 2.02 12.30
N LEU A 10 6.94 2.13 11.14
CA LEU A 10 6.29 2.49 9.88
C LEU A 10 5.28 1.40 9.47
N ILE A 11 5.65 0.13 9.55
CA ILE A 11 4.74 -0.99 9.23
C ILE A 11 3.54 -0.99 10.18
N GLU A 12 3.73 -0.72 11.47
CA GLU A 12 2.63 -0.59 12.43
C GLU A 12 1.68 0.55 12.06
N GLN A 13 2.22 1.72 11.68
CA GLN A 13 1.42 2.87 11.24
C GLN A 13 0.62 2.58 9.98
N LEU A 14 1.23 1.88 9.01
CA LEU A 14 0.56 1.44 7.79
C LEU A 14 -0.55 0.42 8.09
N THR A 15 -0.28 -0.54 8.98
CA THR A 15 -1.27 -1.51 9.44
C THR A 15 -2.49 -0.81 10.04
N ALA A 16 -2.25 0.16 10.94
CA ALA A 16 -3.34 0.93 11.55
C ALA A 16 -4.14 1.75 10.51
N ALA A 17 -3.48 2.32 9.49
CA ALA A 17 -4.17 3.02 8.39
C ALA A 17 -5.05 2.07 7.56
N VAL A 18 -4.56 0.87 7.29
CA VAL A 18 -5.31 -0.17 6.58
C VAL A 18 -6.53 -0.63 7.39
N GLU A 19 -6.38 -0.83 8.70
CA GLU A 19 -7.50 -1.21 9.57
C GLU A 19 -8.59 -0.13 9.58
N ARG A 20 -8.20 1.16 9.65
CA ARG A 20 -9.15 2.27 9.51
C ARG A 20 -9.83 2.24 8.15
N ALA A 21 -9.08 2.07 7.06
CA ALA A 21 -9.64 1.99 5.73
C ALA A 21 -10.69 0.87 5.60
N LEU A 22 -10.38 -0.32 6.11
CA LEU A 22 -11.32 -1.46 6.14
C LEU A 22 -12.55 -1.17 7.00
N GLY A 23 -12.40 -0.49 8.14
CA GLY A 23 -13.52 -0.02 8.96
C GLY A 23 -14.45 0.95 8.20
N HIS A 24 -13.87 1.86 7.40
CA HIS A 24 -14.63 2.76 6.55
C HIS A 24 -15.39 2.02 5.44
N VAL A 25 -14.79 0.99 4.83
CA VAL A 25 -15.48 0.12 3.86
C VAL A 25 -16.71 -0.54 4.50
N GLY A 26 -16.55 -1.16 5.68
CA GLY A 26 -17.67 -1.77 6.41
C GLY A 26 -18.77 -0.76 6.79
N SER A 27 -18.39 0.50 7.02
CA SER A 27 -19.31 1.61 7.30
C SER A 27 -19.93 2.25 6.04
N LYS A 28 -19.71 1.70 4.84
CA LYS A 28 -20.14 2.27 3.55
C LYS A 28 -19.62 3.69 3.29
N ARG A 29 -18.39 3.99 3.74
CA ARG A 29 -17.69 5.27 3.52
C ARG A 29 -16.48 5.08 2.59
N PRO A 30 -16.70 4.88 1.29
CA PRO A 30 -15.63 4.54 0.35
C PRO A 30 -14.58 5.64 0.17
N ASP A 31 -14.99 6.90 0.25
CA ASP A 31 -14.08 8.04 0.11
C ASP A 31 -13.11 8.14 1.28
N ASP A 32 -13.59 7.90 2.50
CA ASP A 32 -12.74 7.87 3.70
C ASP A 32 -11.72 6.72 3.61
N ALA A 33 -12.16 5.54 3.17
CA ALA A 33 -11.28 4.38 2.97
C ALA A 33 -10.15 4.70 1.97
N ARG A 34 -10.48 5.37 0.86
CA ARG A 34 -9.50 5.78 -0.14
C ARG A 34 -8.53 6.82 0.39
N ARG A 35 -9.00 7.80 1.17
CA ARG A 35 -8.13 8.81 1.80
C ARG A 35 -7.12 8.19 2.76
N GLU A 36 -7.52 7.22 3.57
CA GLU A 36 -6.61 6.52 4.48
C GLU A 36 -5.53 5.75 3.70
N ILE A 37 -5.90 5.06 2.62
CA ILE A 37 -4.93 4.37 1.75
C ILE A 37 -3.98 5.35 1.06
N ASP A 38 -4.49 6.46 0.51
CA ASP A 38 -3.65 7.47 -0.14
C ASP A 38 -2.69 8.14 0.85
N ALA A 39 -3.14 8.38 2.09
CA ALA A 39 -2.27 8.88 3.16
C ALA A 39 -1.18 7.87 3.53
N ALA A 40 -1.49 6.58 3.56
CA ALA A 40 -0.52 5.52 3.80
C ALA A 40 0.57 5.46 2.72
N TYR A 41 0.22 5.68 1.44
CA TYR A 41 1.23 5.77 0.38
C TYR A 41 2.21 6.92 0.61
N GLN A 42 1.73 8.08 1.07
CA GLN A 42 2.61 9.23 1.34
C GLN A 42 3.64 8.91 2.43
N GLN A 43 3.31 8.07 3.42
CA GLN A 43 4.24 7.67 4.48
C GLN A 43 5.41 6.82 3.95
N VAL A 44 5.16 6.00 2.91
CA VAL A 44 6.22 5.28 2.19
C VAL A 44 6.92 6.13 1.13
N GLY A 45 6.59 7.42 1.02
CA GLY A 45 7.22 8.36 0.10
C GLY A 45 6.71 8.27 -1.35
N LEU A 46 5.55 7.65 -1.56
CA LEU A 46 4.95 7.47 -2.88
C LEU A 46 3.54 8.03 -2.90
N SER A 47 3.00 8.27 -4.09
CA SER A 47 1.56 8.51 -4.27
C SER A 47 0.93 7.32 -4.98
N ALA A 48 -0.34 7.04 -4.72
CA ALA A 48 -1.08 6.02 -5.45
C ALA A 48 -0.99 6.22 -6.99
N LEU A 49 -0.98 7.47 -7.45
CA LEU A 49 -0.83 7.81 -8.87
C LEU A 49 0.52 7.39 -9.45
N VAL A 50 1.60 7.58 -8.70
CA VAL A 50 2.96 7.15 -9.11
C VAL A 50 3.00 5.63 -9.22
N VAL A 51 2.46 4.94 -8.22
CA VAL A 51 2.36 3.47 -8.18
C VAL A 51 1.52 2.93 -9.35
N ASP A 52 0.50 3.66 -9.81
CA ASP A 52 -0.33 3.26 -10.95
C ASP A 52 0.33 3.46 -12.32
N ARG A 53 1.38 4.28 -12.42
CA ARG A 53 1.99 4.68 -13.70
C ARG A 53 3.36 4.06 -13.95
N LEU A 54 4.05 3.63 -12.91
CA LEU A 54 5.40 3.12 -13.00
C LEU A 54 5.43 1.58 -12.96
N ASP A 55 6.46 1.02 -13.59
CA ASP A 55 6.76 -0.41 -13.47
C ASP A 55 7.32 -0.77 -12.08
N ALA A 56 7.38 -2.06 -11.78
CA ALA A 56 7.84 -2.56 -10.48
C ALA A 56 9.29 -2.19 -10.15
N ALA A 57 10.19 -2.13 -11.14
CA ALA A 57 11.59 -1.77 -10.90
C ALA A 57 11.72 -0.30 -10.50
N SER A 58 11.00 0.57 -11.21
CA SER A 58 10.91 2.00 -10.93
C SER A 58 10.29 2.26 -9.55
N VAL A 59 9.18 1.59 -9.23
CA VAL A 59 8.53 1.68 -7.91
C VAL A 59 9.47 1.20 -6.80
N ARG A 60 10.17 0.07 -6.98
CA ARG A 60 11.17 -0.43 -6.02
C ARG A 60 12.28 0.59 -5.79
N MET A 61 12.83 1.16 -6.86
CA MET A 61 13.91 2.14 -6.77
C MET A 61 13.47 3.37 -5.96
N MET A 62 12.24 3.85 -6.17
CA MET A 62 11.71 5.00 -5.42
C MET A 62 11.38 4.66 -3.96
N ALA A 63 10.86 3.46 -3.70
CA ALA A 63 10.54 3.01 -2.33
C ALA A 63 11.80 2.79 -1.49
N GLY A 64 12.93 2.43 -2.11
CA GLY A 64 14.20 2.22 -1.44
C GLY A 64 14.12 1.15 -0.35
N ASP A 65 14.53 1.51 0.86
CA ASP A 65 14.49 0.62 2.03
C ASP A 65 13.07 0.36 2.56
N LYS A 66 12.05 1.08 2.07
CA LYS A 66 10.65 0.91 2.46
C LYS A 66 9.88 -0.06 1.55
N VAL A 67 10.55 -0.76 0.65
CA VAL A 67 9.89 -1.67 -0.31
C VAL A 67 9.05 -2.76 0.38
N GLU A 68 9.50 -3.27 1.53
CA GLU A 68 8.78 -4.28 2.29
C GLU A 68 7.47 -3.71 2.87
N ALA A 69 7.54 -2.52 3.47
CA ALA A 69 6.37 -1.79 3.93
C ALA A 69 5.37 -1.47 2.80
N LEU A 70 5.89 -1.10 1.61
CA LEU A 70 5.09 -0.87 0.41
C LEU A 70 4.38 -2.15 -0.07
N VAL A 71 5.04 -3.31 -0.03
CA VAL A 71 4.44 -4.60 -0.40
C VAL A 71 3.21 -4.90 0.48
N HIS A 72 3.33 -4.69 1.79
CA HIS A 72 2.20 -4.84 2.72
C HIS A 72 1.06 -3.87 2.41
N LEU A 73 1.39 -2.60 2.13
CA LEU A 73 0.40 -1.59 1.76
C LEU A 73 -0.33 -1.94 0.45
N LEU A 74 0.39 -2.44 -0.57
CA LEU A 74 -0.19 -2.83 -1.85
C LEU A 74 -1.16 -4.01 -1.71
N GLU A 75 -0.82 -5.00 -0.88
CA GLU A 75 -1.70 -6.14 -0.58
C GLU A 75 -3.00 -5.67 0.11
N ALA A 76 -2.88 -4.73 1.04
CA ALA A 76 -4.03 -4.12 1.70
C ALA A 76 -4.89 -3.26 0.76
N ASP A 77 -4.28 -2.41 -0.07
CA ASP A 77 -5.00 -1.60 -1.07
C ASP A 77 -5.72 -2.50 -2.08
N ALA A 78 -5.12 -3.63 -2.48
CA ALA A 78 -5.79 -4.61 -3.33
C ALA A 78 -7.08 -5.13 -2.69
N ARG A 79 -7.01 -5.50 -1.40
CA ARG A 79 -8.17 -5.98 -0.63
C ARG A 79 -9.24 -4.90 -0.47
N VAL A 80 -8.86 -3.69 -0.07
CA VAL A 80 -9.79 -2.55 0.06
C VAL A 80 -10.46 -2.25 -1.28
N SER A 81 -9.69 -2.21 -2.37
CA SER A 81 -10.21 -1.96 -3.72
C SER A 81 -11.24 -3.01 -4.15
N SER A 82 -10.98 -4.30 -3.90
CA SER A 82 -11.96 -5.36 -4.21
C SER A 82 -13.24 -5.23 -3.37
N LEU A 83 -13.13 -4.94 -2.08
CA LEU A 83 -14.31 -4.72 -1.22
C LEU A 83 -15.13 -3.48 -1.64
N LEU A 84 -14.48 -2.50 -2.25
CA LEU A 84 -15.12 -1.32 -2.85
C LEU A 84 -15.66 -1.57 -4.26
N GLY A 85 -15.49 -2.76 -4.82
CA GLY A 85 -15.91 -3.13 -6.19
C GLY A 85 -14.98 -2.62 -7.30
N ASP A 86 -13.81 -2.07 -6.97
CA ASP A 86 -12.78 -1.64 -7.93
C ASP A 86 -11.81 -2.78 -8.25
N GLU A 87 -12.34 -3.79 -8.94
CA GLU A 87 -11.60 -5.02 -9.30
C GLU A 87 -10.39 -4.74 -10.21
N ALA A 88 -10.46 -3.69 -11.04
CA ALA A 88 -9.35 -3.31 -11.90
C ALA A 88 -8.16 -2.79 -11.08
N ARG A 89 -8.42 -1.91 -10.10
CA ARG A 89 -7.37 -1.45 -9.17
C ARG A 89 -6.88 -2.59 -8.29
N ALA A 90 -7.77 -3.43 -7.78
CA ALA A 90 -7.40 -4.59 -6.96
C ALA A 90 -6.37 -5.49 -7.65
N ARG A 91 -6.65 -5.88 -8.91
CA ARG A 91 -5.74 -6.70 -9.72
C ARG A 91 -4.40 -6.02 -9.99
N ARG A 92 -4.40 -4.72 -10.33
CA ARG A 92 -3.14 -3.97 -10.56
C ARG A 92 -2.27 -3.96 -9.31
N ARG A 93 -2.87 -3.70 -8.13
CA ARG A 93 -2.16 -3.69 -6.85
C ARG A 93 -1.60 -5.06 -6.47
N ALA A 94 -2.40 -6.12 -6.65
CA ALA A 94 -1.95 -7.49 -6.43
C ALA A 94 -0.80 -7.89 -7.35
N ALA A 95 -0.86 -7.53 -8.64
CA ALA A 95 0.19 -7.81 -9.61
C ALA A 95 1.50 -7.10 -9.26
N LEU A 96 1.43 -5.81 -8.89
CA LEU A 96 2.60 -5.04 -8.48
C LEU A 96 3.20 -5.58 -7.17
N CYS A 97 2.36 -5.92 -6.19
CA CYS A 97 2.78 -6.56 -4.95
C CYS A 97 3.56 -7.85 -5.22
N ALA A 98 3.02 -8.75 -6.06
CA ALA A 98 3.68 -9.99 -6.44
C ALA A 98 5.01 -9.75 -7.18
N ALA A 99 5.07 -8.76 -8.07
CA ALA A 99 6.30 -8.41 -8.78
C ALA A 99 7.39 -7.90 -7.82
N LEU A 100 7.03 -7.03 -6.88
CA LEU A 100 7.95 -6.50 -5.88
C LEU A 100 8.46 -7.59 -4.94
N ARG A 101 7.60 -8.50 -4.45
CA ARG A 101 8.00 -9.62 -3.58
C ARG A 101 9.14 -10.44 -4.18
N ARG A 102 8.99 -10.85 -5.46
CA ARG A 102 10.01 -11.62 -6.19
C ARG A 102 11.36 -10.91 -6.36
N MET A 103 11.38 -9.58 -6.22
CA MET A 103 12.62 -8.82 -6.30
C MET A 103 13.28 -8.65 -4.92
N VAL A 104 12.52 -8.74 -3.83
CA VAL A 104 13.00 -8.56 -2.45
C VAL A 104 13.52 -9.88 -1.86
N GLU A 105 12.97 -11.01 -2.29
CA GLU A 105 13.52 -12.36 -2.10
C GLU A 105 14.89 -12.52 -2.78
#